data_AF-A0A0G0SFJ3-F1
#
_entry.id   AF-A0A0G0SFJ3-F1
#
_cell.length_a   1.000
_cell.length_b   1.000
_cell.length_c   1.000
_cell.angle_alpha   90.00
_cell.angle_beta   90.00
_cell.angle_gamma   90.00
#
_symmetry.space_group_name_H-M   'P 1'
#
loop_
_entity.id
_entity.type
_entity.pdbx_description
1 polymer ?
#
loop_
_entity_poly.entity_id
_entity_poly.type
_entity_poly.pdbx_seq_one_letter_code
_entity_poly.pdbx_strand_id
1 'polypeptide(L)'
;MEQDPEKEKKVIQLLDSLYSFQLVNRIVKGAGILGSLYKEESQDLRNISLADKLIAMTSAVNNTPIVTANMRDYPSPFFHCITHHNLIYQKNNTDKMIDIGVIKANYPYITHKFNNRKSL
;
A
#
# COMPACT_ATOMS: atom_id res chain seq x y z
N MET A 1 -7.70 -27.25 11.64
CA MET A 1 -8.90 -26.62 11.05
C MET A 1 -8.99 -27.14 9.64
N GLU A 2 -9.91 -28.07 9.40
CA GLU A 2 -10.17 -28.62 8.07
C GLU A 2 -10.91 -27.54 7.26
N GLN A 3 -10.37 -27.15 6.11
CA GLN A 3 -11.01 -26.18 5.23
C GLN A 3 -12.15 -26.89 4.48
N ASP A 4 -13.37 -26.35 4.61
CA ASP A 4 -14.54 -26.82 3.86
C ASP A 4 -14.40 -26.40 2.37
N PRO A 5 -14.20 -27.36 1.45
CA PRO A 5 -13.98 -27.06 0.04
C PRO A 5 -15.20 -26.44 -0.64
N GLU A 6 -16.41 -26.63 -0.11
CA GLU A 6 -17.62 -26.02 -0.65
C GLU A 6 -17.65 -24.51 -0.34
N LYS A 7 -17.14 -24.13 0.83
CA LYS A 7 -17.02 -22.73 1.25
C LYS A 7 -15.97 -21.98 0.43
N GLU A 8 -14.83 -22.61 0.16
CA GLU A 8 -13.78 -22.04 -0.70
C GLU A 8 -14.31 -21.76 -2.11
N LYS A 9 -15.03 -22.71 -2.70
CA LYS A 9 -15.64 -22.56 -4.03
C LYS A 9 -16.61 -21.38 -4.11
N LYS A 10 -17.46 -21.19 -3.09
CA LYS A 10 -18.41 -20.05 -3.03
C LYS A 10 -17.69 -18.71 -2.93
N VAL A 11 -16.58 -18.64 -2.18
CA VAL A 11 -15.76 -17.42 -2.09
C VAL A 11 -15.11 -17.12 -3.44
N ILE A 12 -14.52 -18.11 -4.12
CA ILE A 12 -13.93 -17.91 -5.44
C ILE A 12 -14.97 -17.40 -6.44
N GLN A 13 -16.16 -18.02 -6.49
CA GLN A 13 -17.25 -17.58 -7.36
C GLN A 13 -17.71 -16.14 -7.08
N LEU A 14 -17.78 -15.76 -5.80
CA LEU A 14 -18.08 -14.38 -5.42
C LEU A 14 -16.98 -13.43 -5.91
N LEU A 15 -15.71 -13.76 -5.69
CA LEU A 15 -14.58 -12.94 -6.11
C LEU A 15 -14.53 -12.78 -7.64
N ASP A 16 -14.80 -13.86 -8.40
CA ASP A 16 -14.87 -13.84 -9.85
C ASP A 16 -16.04 -12.99 -10.38
N SER A 17 -17.12 -12.87 -9.60
CA SER A 17 -18.25 -12.00 -9.94
C SER A 17 -17.96 -10.51 -9.76
N LEU A 18 -16.91 -10.17 -9.00
CA LEU A 18 -16.51 -8.78 -8.77
C LEU A 18 -15.60 -8.31 -9.92
N TYR A 19 -15.82 -7.08 -10.37
CA TYR A 19 -14.91 -6.45 -11.31
C TYR A 19 -13.54 -6.26 -10.66
N SER A 20 -12.51 -6.85 -11.25
CA SER A 20 -11.15 -6.84 -10.71
C SER A 20 -10.15 -6.31 -11.73
N PHE A 21 -9.13 -5.60 -11.22
CA PHE A 21 -8.00 -5.18 -12.03
C PHE A 21 -6.82 -6.12 -11.76
N GLN A 22 -6.24 -6.66 -12.83
CA GLN A 22 -5.04 -7.46 -12.72
C GLN A 22 -3.82 -6.56 -12.51
N LEU A 23 -3.01 -6.89 -11.50
CA LEU A 23 -1.72 -6.22 -11.28
C LEU A 23 -0.65 -6.84 -12.17
N VAL A 24 0.11 -6.00 -12.85
CA VAL A 24 1.26 -6.47 -13.64
C VAL A 24 2.36 -7.03 -12.72
N ASN A 25 3.04 -8.09 -13.17
CA ASN A 25 4.05 -8.81 -12.37
C ASN A 25 5.14 -7.91 -11.76
N ARG A 26 5.51 -6.82 -12.44
CA ARG A 26 6.50 -5.86 -11.92
C ARG A 26 6.04 -5.16 -10.63
N ILE A 27 4.74 -4.92 -10.47
CA ILE A 27 4.16 -4.32 -9.25
C ILE A 27 4.23 -5.34 -8.12
N VAL A 28 3.85 -6.59 -8.37
CA VAL A 28 3.87 -7.66 -7.35
C VAL A 28 5.29 -7.91 -6.84
N LYS A 29 6.25 -8.09 -7.77
CA LYS A 29 7.67 -8.25 -7.42
C LYS A 29 8.23 -7.02 -6.71
N GLY A 30 7.90 -5.83 -7.22
CA GLY A 30 8.32 -4.56 -6.63
C GLY A 30 7.79 -4.36 -5.22
N ALA A 31 6.54 -4.72 -4.94
CA ALA A 31 5.95 -4.65 -3.61
C ALA A 31 6.68 -5.55 -2.60
N GLY A 32 7.12 -6.73 -3.04
CA GLY A 32 7.97 -7.60 -2.23
C GLY A 32 9.30 -6.94 -1.86
N ILE A 33 10.01 -6.41 -2.86
CA ILE A 33 11.29 -5.71 -2.67
C ILE A 33 11.12 -4.46 -1.78
N LEU A 34 10.09 -3.66 -2.05
CA LEU A 34 9.75 -2.47 -1.29
C LEU A 34 9.46 -2.82 0.18
N GLY A 35 8.74 -3.91 0.42
CA GLY A 35 8.50 -4.41 1.78
C GLY A 35 9.77 -4.81 2.53
N SER A 36 10.78 -5.36 1.85
CA SER A 36 12.10 -5.60 2.45
C SER A 36 12.83 -4.29 2.77
N LEU A 37 12.80 -3.33 1.84
CA LEU A 37 13.43 -2.01 2.02
C LEU A 37 12.83 -1.24 3.21
N TYR A 38 11.51 -1.28 3.39
CA TYR A 38 10.85 -0.67 4.55
C TYR A 38 11.37 -1.22 5.88
N LYS A 39 11.61 -2.53 5.96
CA LYS A 39 12.11 -3.19 7.17
C LYS A 39 13.57 -2.82 7.46
N GLU A 40 14.37 -2.65 6.42
CA GLU A 40 15.79 -2.28 6.55
C GLU A 40 15.96 -0.84 7.05
N GLU A 41 15.08 0.07 6.64
CA GLU A 41 15.26 1.51 6.92
C GLU A 41 14.39 2.04 8.04
N SER A 42 13.42 1.28 8.53
CA SER A 42 12.57 1.72 9.63
C SER A 42 12.20 0.56 10.55
N GLN A 43 12.75 0.61 11.76
CA GLN A 43 12.60 -0.45 12.76
C GLN A 43 11.14 -0.63 13.23
N ASP A 44 10.29 0.39 13.08
CA ASP A 44 8.88 0.42 13.48
C ASP A 44 7.89 -0.05 12.40
N LEU A 45 8.34 -0.33 11.17
CA LEU A 45 7.45 -0.59 10.03
C LEU A 45 7.24 -2.07 9.71
N ARG A 46 7.38 -2.92 10.72
CA ARG A 46 7.44 -4.38 10.51
C ARG A 46 6.13 -4.97 9.95
N ASN A 47 5.03 -4.22 10.01
CA ASN A 47 3.68 -4.74 9.79
C ASN A 47 2.87 -4.02 8.69
N ILE A 48 3.51 -3.28 7.77
CA ILE A 48 2.78 -2.75 6.60
C ILE A 48 2.20 -3.91 5.80
N SER A 49 0.90 -3.85 5.49
CA SER A 49 0.19 -4.95 4.86
C SER A 49 0.68 -5.22 3.43
N LEU A 50 0.39 -6.41 2.89
CA LEU A 50 0.65 -6.69 1.48
C LEU A 50 -0.14 -5.76 0.57
N ALA A 51 -1.39 -5.44 0.93
CA ALA A 51 -2.25 -4.54 0.16
C ALA A 51 -1.63 -3.13 0.04
N ASP A 52 -1.17 -2.56 1.15
CA ASP A 52 -0.54 -1.23 1.15
C ASP A 52 0.77 -1.21 0.37
N LYS A 53 1.56 -2.29 0.42
CA LYS A 53 2.77 -2.42 -0.41
C LYS A 53 2.44 -2.48 -1.90
N LEU A 54 1.37 -3.16 -2.29
CA LEU A 54 0.90 -3.21 -3.68
C LEU A 54 0.40 -1.84 -4.15
N ILE A 55 -0.33 -1.12 -3.30
CA ILE A 55 -0.77 0.27 -3.57
C ILE A 55 0.44 1.19 -3.72
N ALA A 56 1.38 1.14 -2.77
CA ALA A 56 2.62 1.90 -2.78
C ALA A 56 3.43 1.67 -4.07
N MET A 57 3.62 0.40 -4.45
CA MET A 57 4.37 0.08 -5.66
C MET A 57 3.62 0.49 -6.94
N THR A 58 2.29 0.36 -6.96
CA THR A 58 1.46 0.82 -8.09
C THR A 58 1.60 2.34 -8.28
N SER A 59 1.52 3.09 -7.19
CA SER A 59 1.73 4.54 -7.17
C SER A 59 3.12 4.92 -7.68
N ALA A 60 4.17 4.25 -7.21
CA ALA A 60 5.54 4.51 -7.64
C ALA A 60 5.77 4.20 -9.13
N VAL A 61 5.24 3.10 -9.64
CA VAL A 61 5.37 2.73 -11.08
C VAL A 61 4.63 3.70 -11.99
N ASN A 62 3.42 4.13 -11.59
CA ASN A 62 2.56 4.97 -12.42
C ASN A 62 2.77 6.48 -12.17
N ASN A 63 3.64 6.86 -11.23
CA ASN A 63 3.86 8.24 -10.79
C ASN A 63 2.55 8.95 -10.37
N THR A 64 1.65 8.22 -9.70
CA THR A 64 0.37 8.74 -9.22
C THR A 64 0.41 8.94 -7.70
N PRO A 65 -0.19 10.02 -7.15
CA PRO A 65 -0.30 10.17 -5.70
C PRO A 65 -1.29 9.14 -5.11
N ILE A 66 -1.17 8.89 -3.81
CA ILE A 66 -2.10 8.08 -3.03
C ILE A 66 -2.86 9.03 -2.11
N VAL A 67 -4.18 8.87 -2.07
CA VAL A 67 -5.04 9.51 -1.07
C VAL A 67 -5.34 8.48 0.01
N THR A 68 -4.97 8.75 1.25
CA THR A 68 -5.11 7.76 2.34
C THR A 68 -5.45 8.43 3.67
N ALA A 69 -6.19 7.72 4.50
CA ALA A 69 -6.41 8.07 5.90
C ALA A 69 -5.33 7.50 6.84
N ASN A 70 -4.45 6.62 6.34
CA ASN A 70 -3.34 6.05 7.10
C ASN A 70 -2.01 6.32 6.39
N MET A 71 -1.43 7.49 6.65
CA MET A 71 -0.13 7.87 6.06
C MET A 71 1.04 7.04 6.61
N ARG A 72 0.89 6.39 7.78
CA ARG A 72 1.96 5.62 8.42
C ARG A 72 2.39 4.39 7.64
N ASP A 73 1.50 3.88 6.78
CA ASP A 73 1.78 2.73 5.91
C ASP A 73 2.70 3.09 4.72
N TYR A 74 3.03 4.37 4.57
CA TYR A 74 3.81 4.91 3.46
C TYR A 74 4.95 5.78 4.00
N PRO A 75 6.05 5.15 4.44
CA PRO A 75 7.07 5.81 5.22
C PRO A 75 8.01 6.69 4.42
N SER A 76 8.57 7.68 5.11
CA SER A 76 9.78 8.39 4.67
C SER A 76 11.00 7.45 4.75
N PRO A 77 11.99 7.56 3.85
CA PRO A 77 12.09 8.51 2.73
C PRO A 77 11.42 8.06 1.43
N PHE A 78 10.73 6.91 1.44
CA PHE A 78 10.09 6.33 0.25
C PHE A 78 8.89 7.13 -0.23
N PHE A 79 8.12 7.70 0.69
CA PHE A 79 6.95 8.52 0.41
C PHE A 79 7.02 9.83 1.21
N HIS A 80 6.47 10.89 0.63
CA HIS A 80 6.32 12.19 1.29
C HIS A 80 4.88 12.68 1.15
N CYS A 81 4.40 13.37 2.18
CA CYS A 81 3.10 14.04 2.16
C CYS A 81 3.20 15.33 1.35
N ILE A 82 2.32 15.49 0.38
CA ILE A 82 2.17 16.71 -0.42
C ILE A 82 1.21 17.67 0.27
N THR A 83 0.05 17.15 0.70
CA THR A 83 -0.98 17.92 1.41
C THR A 83 -1.69 17.01 2.40
N HIS A 84 -2.17 17.60 3.49
CA HIS A 84 -3.00 16.95 4.48
C HIS A 84 -4.25 17.77 4.74
N HIS A 85 -5.37 17.08 4.97
CA HIS A 85 -6.65 17.68 5.29
C HIS A 85 -7.26 16.96 6.49
N ASN A 86 -7.69 17.72 7.48
CA ASN A 86 -8.41 17.19 8.63
C ASN A 86 -9.89 17.35 8.35
N LEU A 87 -10.60 16.24 8.23
CA LEU A 87 -12.05 16.25 8.05
C LEU A 87 -12.72 15.90 9.37
N ILE A 88 -13.62 16.78 9.80
CA ILE A 88 -14.49 16.52 10.95
C ILE A 88 -15.80 15.96 10.40
N TYR A 89 -16.23 14.82 10.95
CA TYR A 89 -17.50 14.21 10.63
C TYR A 89 -18.20 13.73 11.90
N GLN A 90 -19.53 13.70 11.88
CA GLN A 90 -20.31 13.25 13.01
C GLN A 90 -20.57 11.75 12.91
N LYS A 91 -20.26 11.00 13.97
CA LYS A 91 -20.60 9.58 14.10
C LYS A 91 -21.22 9.33 15.47
N ASN A 92 -22.43 8.78 15.50
CA ASN A 92 -23.17 8.51 16.74
C ASN A 92 -23.25 9.75 17.66
N ASN A 93 -23.60 10.91 17.11
CA ASN A 93 -23.65 12.20 17.84
C ASN A 93 -22.32 12.66 18.46
N THR A 94 -21.19 12.08 18.06
CA THR A 94 -19.85 12.52 18.47
C THR A 94 -19.06 12.98 17.26
N ASP A 95 -18.36 14.11 17.41
CA ASP A 95 -17.44 14.58 16.38
C ASP A 95 -16.22 13.67 16.34
N LYS A 96 -15.88 13.23 15.13
CA LYS A 96 -14.70 12.43 14.82
C LYS A 96 -13.87 13.18 13.81
N MET A 97 -12.56 13.08 13.96
CA MET A 97 -11.60 13.61 13.00
C MET A 97 -11.02 12.46 12.20
N ILE A 98 -10.87 12.65 10.90
CA ILE A 98 -10.08 11.79 10.03
C ILE A 98 -9.05 12.66 9.31
N ASP A 99 -7.80 12.23 9.40
CA ASP A 99 -6.69 12.90 8.72
C ASP A 99 -6.53 12.25 7.34
N ILE A 100 -6.73 13.01 6.27
CA ILE A 100 -6.53 12.55 4.90
C ILE A 100 -5.25 13.16 4.36
N GLY A 101 -4.29 12.30 4.02
CA GLY A 101 -3.05 12.66 3.36
C GLY A 101 -3.09 12.38 1.87
N VAL A 102 -2.54 13.29 1.08
CA VAL A 102 -2.12 13.04 -0.30
C VAL A 102 -0.62 12.85 -0.28
N ILE A 103 -0.17 11.63 -0.54
CA ILE A 103 1.24 11.26 -0.48
C ILE A 103 1.75 10.90 -1.87
N LYS A 104 3.05 11.07 -2.09
CA LYS A 104 3.70 10.74 -3.36
C LYS A 104 4.99 9.97 -3.14
N ALA A 105 5.22 9.02 -4.03
CA ALA A 105 6.44 8.24 -4.06
C ALA A 105 7.65 9.13 -4.35
N ASN A 106 8.71 8.97 -3.57
CA ASN A 106 10.04 9.47 -3.87
C ASN A 106 10.69 8.54 -4.91
N TYR A 107 10.26 8.70 -6.17
CA TYR A 107 10.68 7.85 -7.27
C TYR A 107 12.21 7.77 -7.44
N PRO A 108 12.99 8.87 -7.35
CA PRO A 108 14.45 8.79 -7.40
C PRO A 108 15.04 7.87 -6.33
N TYR A 109 14.55 7.99 -5.09
CA TYR A 109 15.03 7.18 -3.97
C TYR A 109 14.71 5.69 -4.14
N ILE A 110 13.44 5.38 -4.45
CA ILE A 110 12.98 4.01 -4.68
C ILE A 110 13.78 3.36 -5.82
N THR A 111 13.95 4.08 -6.93
CA THR A 111 14.69 3.58 -8.11
C THR A 111 16.15 3.31 -7.78
N HIS A 112 16.80 4.22 -7.05
CA HIS A 112 18.17 4.04 -6.60
C HIS A 112 18.32 2.76 -5.76
N LYS A 113 17.44 2.56 -4.77
CA LYS A 113 17.45 1.35 -3.92
C LYS A 113 17.19 0.06 -4.69
N PHE A 114 16.30 0.09 -5.67
CA PHE A 114 16.01 -1.06 -6.52
C PHE A 114 17.19 -1.44 -7.41
N ASN A 115 17.88 -0.45 -7.98
CA ASN A 115 19.03 -0.70 -8.84
C ASN A 115 20.20 -1.31 -8.06
N ASN A 116 20.44 -0.87 -6.82
CA ASN A 116 21.47 -1.45 -5.95
C ASN A 116 21.22 -2.92 -5.59
N ARG A 117 19.98 -3.42 -5.75
CA ARG A 117 19.65 -4.84 -5.54
C ARG A 117 19.73 -5.69 -6.80
N LYS A 118 19.67 -5.09 -7.99
CA LYS A 118 19.84 -5.83 -9.26
C LYS A 118 21.29 -6.18 -9.56
N SER A 119 22.24 -5.55 -8.85
CA SER A 119 23.68 -5.76 -8.97
C SER A 119 24.23 -6.83 -8.01
N LEU A 120 23.36 -7.57 -7.32
CA LEU A 120 23.68 -8.76 -6.51
C LEU A 120 23.18 -9.99 -7.24
#